data_AF-A0A3C0UH16-F1
#
_entry.id   AF-A0A3C0UH16-F1
#
_cell.length_a   1.000
_cell.length_b   1.000
_cell.length_c   1.000
_cell.angle_alpha   90.00
_cell.angle_beta   90.00
_cell.angle_gamma   90.00
#
_symmetry.space_group_name_H-M   'P 1'
#
loop_
_entity.id
_entity.type
_entity.pdbx_description
1 polymer ?
#
loop_
_entity_poly.entity_id
_entity_poly.type
_entity_poly.pdbx_seq_one_letter_code
_entity_poly.pdbx_strand_id
1 'polypeptide(L)'
;MVPAREEQIGFYHAGLSNEWRIQVEEWFRIGQLRTIVTTSAFGEGMDFPDVRHVVLYHLPFNQTAFNQQCGRAGRDGERSYIHLIFGHNDIKLNNRILNDTAPDRPTVGKVYVAIKENLHKDAGSCELTNTQICEKVNTRFDFCINETAVATSIRILEELQLLWRETRGSKRTIHFNQAPDHKLAIEQSVTYCEGLQEKETFQSFAEEVMRAMPADLLSWINQPVIPEQYKESGVNGL
;
A
#
# COMPACT_ATOMS: atom_id res chain seq x y z
N MET A 1 11.00 -8.94 -19.38
CA MET A 1 11.38 -10.28 -19.86
C MET A 1 10.11 -10.94 -20.37
N VAL A 2 10.05 -11.27 -21.65
CA VAL A 2 8.92 -12.03 -22.24
C VAL A 2 9.01 -13.47 -21.72
N PRO A 3 7.91 -14.14 -21.31
CA PRO A 3 8.00 -15.50 -20.79
C PRO A 3 8.52 -16.46 -21.88
N ALA A 4 9.47 -17.32 -21.51
CA ALA A 4 9.96 -18.38 -22.37
C ALA A 4 8.87 -19.44 -22.56
N ARG A 5 8.65 -19.87 -23.81
CA ARG A 5 7.57 -20.78 -24.27
C ARG A 5 7.50 -22.16 -23.59
N GLU A 6 8.49 -22.55 -22.79
CA GLU A 6 8.50 -23.84 -22.08
C GLU A 6 7.85 -23.76 -20.69
N GLU A 7 7.71 -22.56 -20.11
CA GLU A 7 7.07 -22.36 -18.82
C GLU A 7 5.76 -21.62 -19.03
N GLN A 8 4.63 -22.28 -18.78
CA GLN A 8 3.27 -21.71 -18.87
C GLN A 8 3.00 -20.75 -17.68
N ILE A 9 3.93 -19.83 -17.43
CA ILE A 9 3.98 -18.92 -16.28
C ILE A 9 4.03 -17.48 -16.81
N GLY A 10 3.08 -16.66 -16.39
CA GLY A 10 3.05 -15.22 -16.69
C GLY A 10 3.23 -14.37 -15.44
N PHE A 11 3.58 -13.11 -15.63
CA PHE A 11 3.65 -12.11 -14.55
C PHE A 11 2.62 -11.01 -14.81
N TYR A 12 1.98 -10.51 -13.76
CA TYR A 12 1.04 -9.40 -13.83
C TYR A 12 1.29 -8.38 -12.72
N HIS A 13 1.61 -7.15 -13.08
CA HIS A 13 1.81 -6.04 -12.15
C HIS A 13 1.52 -4.69 -12.81
N ALA A 14 1.36 -3.64 -12.00
CA ALA A 14 1.00 -2.29 -12.46
C ALA A 14 2.04 -1.62 -13.38
N GLY A 15 3.25 -2.18 -13.47
CA GLY A 15 4.31 -1.70 -14.36
C GLY A 15 4.20 -2.21 -15.80
N LEU A 16 3.28 -3.12 -16.09
CA LEU A 16 3.00 -3.59 -17.45
C LEU A 16 2.15 -2.57 -18.22
N SER A 17 2.43 -2.43 -19.52
CA SER A 17 1.55 -1.65 -20.40
C SER A 17 0.16 -2.25 -20.46
N ASN A 18 -0.84 -1.45 -20.85
CA ASN A 18 -2.21 -1.92 -20.94
C ASN A 18 -2.36 -3.09 -21.93
N GLU A 19 -1.65 -3.03 -23.06
CA GLU A 19 -1.65 -4.09 -24.07
C GLU A 19 -1.12 -5.41 -23.51
N TRP A 20 -0.03 -5.35 -22.73
CA TRP A 20 0.53 -6.53 -22.09
C TRP A 20 -0.38 -7.12 -21.02
N ARG A 21 -1.07 -6.28 -20.24
CA ARG A 21 -2.06 -6.74 -19.24
C ARG A 21 -3.20 -7.51 -19.89
N ILE A 22 -3.80 -6.95 -20.95
CA ILE A 22 -4.86 -7.61 -21.72
C ILE A 22 -4.36 -8.93 -22.31
N GLN A 23 -3.14 -8.96 -22.84
CA GLN A 23 -2.58 -10.15 -23.46
C GLN A 23 -2.35 -11.30 -22.47
N VAL A 24 -1.85 -10.99 -21.27
CA VAL A 24 -1.65 -11.98 -20.20
C VAL A 24 -2.98 -12.52 -19.69
N GLU A 25 -3.98 -11.66 -19.51
CA GLU A 25 -5.34 -12.04 -19.12
C GLU A 25 -5.96 -13.01 -20.14
N GLU A 26 -5.84 -12.70 -21.43
CA GLU A 26 -6.32 -13.58 -22.50
C GLU A 26 -5.59 -14.93 -22.51
N TRP A 27 -4.25 -14.91 -22.45
CA TRP A 27 -3.47 -16.16 -22.45
C TRP A 27 -3.80 -17.08 -21.28
N PHE A 28 -4.10 -16.52 -20.10
CA PHE A 28 -4.55 -17.32 -18.97
C PHE A 28 -5.98 -17.82 -19.17
N ARG A 29 -6.88 -17.00 -19.74
CA ARG A 29 -8.25 -17.37 -20.05
C ARG A 29 -8.35 -18.56 -20.98
N ILE A 30 -7.54 -18.59 -22.04
CA ILE A 30 -7.52 -19.70 -23.01
C ILE A 30 -6.58 -20.85 -22.62
N GLY A 31 -6.02 -20.82 -21.40
CA GLY A 31 -5.17 -21.89 -20.86
C GLY A 31 -3.76 -21.98 -21.46
N GLN A 32 -3.31 -20.94 -22.19
CA GLN A 32 -1.91 -20.83 -22.64
C GLN A 32 -0.97 -20.56 -21.47
N LEU A 33 -1.41 -19.80 -20.47
CA LEU A 33 -0.77 -19.70 -19.16
C LEU A 33 -1.51 -20.59 -18.16
N ARG A 34 -0.75 -21.37 -17.38
CA ARG A 34 -1.27 -22.17 -16.27
C ARG A 34 -1.08 -21.49 -14.93
N THR A 35 -0.11 -20.58 -14.83
CA THR A 35 0.21 -19.86 -13.61
C THR A 35 0.38 -18.38 -13.93
N ILE A 36 -0.20 -17.51 -13.09
CA ILE A 36 0.11 -16.10 -13.07
C ILE A 36 0.71 -15.76 -11.70
N VAL A 37 1.85 -15.07 -11.72
CA VAL A 37 2.45 -14.44 -10.54
C VAL A 37 2.07 -12.97 -10.54
N THR A 38 1.48 -12.49 -9.45
CA THR A 38 1.01 -11.11 -9.34
C THR A 38 1.33 -10.49 -7.98
N THR A 39 1.43 -9.17 -7.96
CA THR A 39 1.59 -8.37 -6.73
C THR A 39 0.25 -8.10 -6.06
N SER A 40 0.26 -7.71 -4.78
CA SER A 40 -0.96 -7.40 -3.99
C SER A 40 -1.90 -6.34 -4.60
N ALA A 41 -1.45 -5.53 -5.57
CA ALA A 41 -2.26 -4.63 -6.41
C ALA A 41 -3.31 -5.34 -7.30
N PHE A 42 -3.66 -6.58 -6.96
CA PHE A 42 -4.56 -7.49 -7.68
C PHE A 42 -6.04 -7.36 -7.29
N GLY A 43 -6.44 -6.22 -6.69
CA GLY A 43 -7.79 -6.01 -6.14
C GLY A 43 -8.78 -5.33 -7.10
N GLU A 44 -8.32 -4.58 -8.10
CA GLU A 44 -9.19 -3.66 -8.84
C GLU A 44 -9.51 -4.13 -10.27
N GLY A 45 -10.43 -5.11 -10.39
CA GLY A 45 -11.24 -5.24 -11.60
C GLY A 45 -10.84 -6.31 -12.63
N MET A 46 -9.89 -7.20 -12.33
CA MET A 46 -9.63 -8.35 -13.22
C MET A 46 -10.54 -9.54 -12.94
N ASP A 47 -11.24 -9.97 -13.99
CA ASP A 47 -12.06 -11.17 -14.04
C ASP A 47 -11.28 -12.33 -14.66
N PHE A 48 -10.59 -13.09 -13.81
CA PHE A 48 -9.96 -14.34 -14.22
C PHE A 48 -10.99 -15.47 -14.20
N PRO A 49 -10.87 -16.45 -15.12
CA PRO A 49 -11.61 -17.70 -14.97
C PRO A 49 -11.26 -18.36 -13.63
N ASP A 50 -12.16 -19.23 -13.16
CA ASP A 50 -12.05 -19.83 -11.85
C ASP A 50 -10.72 -20.53 -11.61
N VAL A 51 -10.03 -20.10 -10.55
CA VAL A 51 -8.69 -20.56 -10.23
C VAL A 51 -8.77 -21.78 -9.31
N ARG A 52 -8.02 -22.84 -9.63
CA ARG A 52 -7.95 -24.05 -8.79
C ARG A 52 -6.99 -23.92 -7.60
N HIS A 53 -5.94 -23.12 -7.75
CA HIS A 53 -4.92 -22.91 -6.74
C HIS A 53 -4.61 -21.42 -6.59
N VAL A 54 -4.83 -20.89 -5.39
CA VAL A 54 -4.33 -19.55 -5.01
C VAL A 54 -3.17 -19.75 -4.04
N VAL A 55 -2.03 -19.12 -4.32
CA VAL A 55 -0.86 -19.15 -3.44
C VAL A 55 -0.63 -17.73 -2.91
N LEU A 56 -0.91 -17.52 -1.63
CA LEU A 56 -0.58 -16.28 -0.94
C LEU A 56 0.84 -16.39 -0.40
N TYR A 57 1.79 -15.89 -1.19
CA TYR A 57 3.19 -15.78 -0.80
C TYR A 57 3.43 -14.36 -0.27
N HIS A 58 3.50 -14.21 1.05
CA HIS A 58 3.51 -12.96 1.85
C HIS A 58 2.17 -12.64 2.55
N LEU A 59 2.28 -12.02 3.74
CA LEU A 59 1.14 -11.67 4.58
C LEU A 59 0.39 -10.45 4.01
N PRO A 60 -0.93 -10.53 3.79
CA PRO A 60 -1.72 -9.37 3.38
C PRO A 60 -1.73 -8.23 4.42
N PHE A 61 -2.03 -7.01 3.97
CA PHE A 61 -2.08 -5.85 4.87
C PHE A 61 -3.35 -5.77 5.71
N ASN A 62 -4.41 -6.50 5.35
CA ASN A 62 -5.66 -6.52 6.11
C ASN A 62 -6.52 -7.72 5.70
N GLN A 63 -7.59 -7.95 6.46
CA GLN A 63 -8.52 -9.06 6.24
C GLN A 63 -9.25 -8.96 4.90
N THR A 64 -9.59 -7.74 4.45
CA THR A 64 -10.24 -7.52 3.16
C THR A 64 -9.35 -7.97 2.01
N ALA A 65 -8.07 -7.59 2.01
CA ALA A 65 -7.09 -8.01 1.02
C ALA A 65 -6.89 -9.54 1.05
N PHE A 66 -6.80 -10.13 2.25
CA PHE A 66 -6.74 -11.58 2.40
C PHE A 66 -7.95 -12.29 1.78
N ASN A 67 -9.18 -11.84 2.09
CA ASN A 67 -10.40 -12.42 1.55
C ASN A 67 -10.47 -12.24 0.03
N GLN A 68 -10.26 -11.03 -0.50
CA GLN A 68 -10.32 -10.77 -1.94
C GLN A 68 -9.31 -11.59 -2.74
N GLN A 69 -8.09 -11.77 -2.21
CA GLN A 69 -7.07 -12.60 -2.85
C GLN A 69 -7.47 -14.09 -2.84
N CYS A 70 -8.02 -14.57 -1.73
CA CYS A 70 -8.49 -15.95 -1.57
C CYS A 70 -9.76 -16.26 -2.39
N GLY A 71 -10.72 -15.33 -2.46
CA GLY A 71 -12.03 -15.47 -3.10
C GLY A 71 -12.01 -15.56 -4.64
N ARG A 72 -10.83 -15.74 -5.23
CA ARG A 72 -10.64 -16.08 -6.63
C ARG A 72 -10.62 -17.59 -6.87
N ALA A 73 -10.48 -18.37 -5.81
CA ALA A 73 -10.53 -19.81 -5.88
C ALA A 73 -11.98 -20.32 -5.95
N GLY A 74 -12.27 -21.19 -6.92
CA GLY A 74 -13.51 -21.99 -6.92
C GLY A 74 -14.85 -21.25 -6.97
N ARG A 75 -15.00 -20.18 -7.78
CA ARG A 75 -16.31 -19.50 -7.92
C ARG A 75 -17.31 -20.34 -8.75
N ASP A 76 -16.82 -21.32 -9.50
CA ASP A 76 -17.60 -22.38 -10.16
C ASP A 76 -18.13 -23.46 -9.19
N GLY A 77 -17.77 -23.40 -7.91
CA GLY A 77 -18.15 -24.41 -6.91
C GLY A 77 -17.31 -25.68 -6.93
N GLU A 78 -16.33 -25.79 -7.84
CA GLU A 78 -15.43 -26.93 -7.90
C GLU A 78 -14.32 -26.84 -6.85
N ARG A 79 -13.78 -28.01 -6.47
CA ARG A 79 -12.74 -28.09 -5.45
C ARG A 79 -11.53 -27.24 -5.83
N SER A 80 -11.17 -26.33 -4.94
CA SER A 80 -10.02 -25.45 -5.06
C SER A 80 -9.19 -25.47 -3.78
N TYR A 81 -7.96 -24.94 -3.87
CA TYR A 81 -7.01 -24.93 -2.75
C TYR A 81 -6.39 -23.55 -2.61
N ILE A 82 -6.25 -23.13 -1.36
CA ILE A 82 -5.58 -21.90 -0.99
C ILE A 82 -4.36 -22.29 -0.16
N HIS A 83 -3.19 -21.88 -0.64
CA HIS A 83 -1.90 -22.15 -0.01
C HIS A 83 -1.40 -20.87 0.64
N LEU A 84 -1.26 -20.88 1.96
CA LEU A 84 -0.78 -19.73 2.73
C LEU A 84 0.70 -19.91 3.04
N ILE A 85 1.54 -19.02 2.52
CA ILE A 85 2.99 -19.05 2.66
C ILE A 85 3.44 -17.70 3.21
N PHE A 86 3.20 -17.51 4.51
CA PHE A 86 3.65 -16.35 5.28
C PHE A 86 3.85 -16.72 6.75
N GLY A 87 4.53 -15.86 7.49
CA GLY A 87 4.74 -16.01 8.93
C GLY A 87 5.18 -14.71 9.60
N HIS A 88 5.71 -14.83 10.82
CA HIS A 88 6.04 -13.68 11.66
C HIS A 88 7.10 -12.72 11.07
N ASN A 89 7.94 -13.21 10.15
CA ASN A 89 8.91 -12.36 9.46
C ASN A 89 8.25 -11.36 8.50
N ASP A 90 7.12 -11.73 7.90
CA ASP A 90 6.36 -10.85 7.00
C ASP A 90 5.78 -9.65 7.76
N ILE A 91 5.44 -9.81 9.05
CA ILE A 91 4.96 -8.71 9.90
C ILE A 91 6.01 -7.60 9.99
N LYS A 92 7.29 -7.95 10.17
CA LYS A 92 8.37 -6.97 10.24
C LYS A 92 8.54 -6.22 8.92
N LEU A 93 8.41 -6.93 7.80
CA LEU A 93 8.52 -6.33 6.47
C LEU A 93 7.34 -5.37 6.21
N ASN A 94 6.10 -5.80 6.48
CA ASN A 94 4.92 -4.95 6.33
C ASN A 94 4.96 -3.73 7.23
N ASN A 95 5.38 -3.87 8.49
CA ASN A 95 5.57 -2.72 9.38
C ASN A 95 6.60 -1.73 8.83
N ARG A 96 7.66 -2.20 8.19
CA ARG A 96 8.63 -1.30 7.52
C ARG A 96 7.96 -0.57 6.36
N ILE A 97 7.24 -1.27 5.50
CA ILE A 97 6.51 -0.67 4.36
C ILE A 97 5.49 0.36 4.86
N LEU A 98 4.71 0.04 5.89
CA LEU A 98 3.72 0.95 6.48
C LEU A 98 4.37 2.16 7.16
N ASN A 99 5.53 2.00 7.78
CA ASN A 99 6.25 3.14 8.33
C ASN A 99 6.79 4.07 7.23
N ASP A 100 7.13 3.52 6.08
CA ASP A 100 7.55 4.29 4.91
C ASP A 100 6.38 5.00 4.23
N THR A 101 5.18 4.38 4.15
CA THR A 101 3.99 4.99 3.53
C THR A 101 3.21 5.89 4.48
N ALA A 102 3.27 5.65 5.79
CA ALA A 102 2.59 6.40 6.84
C ALA A 102 3.61 6.82 7.94
N PRO A 103 4.42 7.86 7.70
CA PRO A 103 5.44 8.31 8.64
C PRO A 103 4.81 8.82 9.95
N ASP A 104 5.49 8.57 11.06
CA ASP A 104 5.05 9.07 12.37
C ASP A 104 5.27 10.59 12.52
N ARG A 105 4.63 11.19 13.53
CA ARG A 105 4.73 12.63 13.82
C ARG A 105 6.20 13.12 13.94
N PRO A 106 7.10 12.43 14.66
CA PRO A 106 8.52 12.78 14.68
C PRO A 106 9.18 12.80 13.29
N THR A 107 8.89 11.82 12.43
CA THR A 107 9.43 11.74 11.07
C THR A 107 8.96 12.92 10.22
N VAL A 108 7.66 13.22 10.24
CA VAL A 108 7.10 14.40 9.54
C VAL A 108 7.77 15.69 10.03
N GLY A 109 7.98 15.81 11.34
CA GLY A 109 8.68 16.96 11.95
C GLY A 109 10.13 17.10 11.48
N LYS A 110 10.88 15.99 11.38
CA LYS A 110 12.26 15.99 10.85
C LYS A 110 12.30 16.45 9.40
N VAL A 111 11.35 15.98 8.57
CA VAL A 111 11.22 16.42 7.17
C VAL A 111 10.92 17.92 7.10
N TYR A 112 9.97 18.42 7.89
CA TYR A 112 9.67 19.85 7.97
C TYR A 112 10.90 20.70 8.30
N VAL A 113 11.66 20.31 9.33
CA VAL A 113 12.88 21.03 9.73
C VAL A 113 13.92 21.00 8.63
N ALA A 114 14.17 19.83 8.02
CA ALA A 114 15.16 19.69 6.95
C ALA A 114 14.83 20.59 5.74
N ILE A 115 13.56 20.72 5.36
CA ILE A 115 13.16 21.62 4.27
C ILE A 115 13.31 23.08 4.71
N LYS A 116 12.84 23.43 5.92
CA LYS A 116 12.86 24.80 6.46
C LYS A 116 14.27 25.38 6.59
N GLU A 117 15.23 24.57 7.01
CA GLU A 117 16.65 24.98 7.12
C GLU A 117 17.31 25.25 5.76
N ASN A 118 16.68 24.84 4.66
CA ASN A 118 17.21 24.95 3.29
C ASN A 118 16.43 25.95 2.42
N LEU A 119 15.61 26.81 3.03
CA LEU A 119 14.93 27.88 2.31
C LEU A 119 15.91 28.96 1.83
N HIS A 120 15.72 29.44 0.61
CA HIS A 120 16.39 30.63 0.11
C HIS A 120 15.87 31.85 0.89
N LYS A 121 16.80 32.58 1.53
CA LYS A 121 16.50 33.72 2.41
C LYS A 121 15.63 34.80 1.75
N ASP A 122 15.76 34.96 0.44
CA ASP A 122 15.08 36.02 -0.32
C ASP A 122 13.73 35.58 -0.91
N ALA A 123 13.42 34.27 -0.90
CA ALA A 123 12.25 33.73 -1.61
C ALA A 123 11.29 32.89 -0.74
N GLY A 124 11.70 32.50 0.48
CA GLY A 124 10.87 31.66 1.35
C GLY A 124 10.57 30.28 0.76
N SER A 125 11.39 29.82 -0.18
CA SER A 125 11.20 28.60 -0.95
C SER A 125 12.52 27.85 -1.15
N CYS A 126 12.44 26.56 -1.51
CA CYS A 126 13.61 25.74 -1.85
C CYS A 126 13.31 24.78 -3.01
N GLU A 127 14.36 24.35 -3.70
CA GLU A 127 14.28 23.42 -4.83
C GLU A 127 14.97 22.11 -4.48
N LEU A 128 14.33 21.33 -3.62
CA LEU A 128 14.85 20.04 -3.18
C LEU A 128 14.05 18.88 -3.77
N THR A 129 14.73 17.85 -4.25
CA THR A 129 14.14 16.55 -4.61
C THR A 129 13.84 15.71 -3.36
N ASN A 130 13.06 14.64 -3.50
CA ASN A 130 12.80 13.73 -2.38
C ASN A 130 14.10 13.06 -1.90
N THR A 131 14.97 12.66 -2.83
CA THR A 131 16.30 12.12 -2.54
C THR A 131 17.14 13.10 -1.70
N GLN A 132 17.19 14.38 -2.09
CA GLN A 132 17.97 15.38 -1.36
C GLN A 132 17.41 15.65 0.05
N ILE A 133 16.08 15.68 0.20
CA ILE A 133 15.44 15.84 1.52
C ILE A 133 15.73 14.61 2.38
N CYS A 134 15.65 13.42 1.81
CA CYS A 134 15.99 12.15 2.47
C CYS A 134 17.43 12.17 3.00
N GLU A 135 18.41 12.50 2.16
CA GLU A 135 19.82 12.62 2.56
C GLU A 135 20.03 13.64 3.67
N LYS A 136 19.37 14.80 3.57
CA LYS A 136 19.43 15.85 4.59
C LYS A 136 18.86 15.40 5.92
N VAL A 137 17.69 14.75 5.94
CA VAL A 137 17.10 14.21 7.17
C VAL A 137 18.02 13.15 7.77
N ASN A 138 18.53 12.23 6.95
CA ASN A 138 19.35 11.13 7.44
C ASN A 138 20.64 11.64 8.09
N THR A 139 21.30 12.60 7.44
CA THR A 139 22.54 13.21 7.95
C THR A 139 22.30 14.08 9.18
N ARG A 140 21.22 14.88 9.18
CA ARG A 140 20.94 15.87 10.22
C ARG A 140 20.48 15.26 11.55
N PHE A 141 19.80 14.13 11.49
CA PHE A 141 19.15 13.51 12.64
C PHE A 141 19.67 12.12 12.99
N ASP A 142 20.70 11.62 12.29
CA ASP A 142 21.17 10.24 12.38
C ASP A 142 19.99 9.24 12.34
N PHE A 143 19.17 9.41 11.30
CA PHE A 143 17.89 8.74 11.14
C PHE A 143 17.82 8.09 9.75
N CYS A 144 17.02 7.05 9.58
CA CYS A 144 16.87 6.39 8.28
C CYS A 144 15.44 6.57 7.79
N ILE A 145 15.27 7.38 6.75
CA ILE A 145 14.02 7.49 5.97
C ILE A 145 14.28 7.16 4.51
N ASN A 146 13.20 6.95 3.76
CA ASN A 146 13.24 6.78 2.31
C ASN A 146 12.44 7.88 1.59
N GLU A 147 12.48 7.88 0.26
CA GLU A 147 11.78 8.89 -0.54
C GLU A 147 10.26 8.83 -0.44
N THR A 148 9.69 7.65 -0.16
CA THR A 148 8.25 7.46 0.07
C THR A 148 7.81 8.19 1.34
N ALA A 149 8.55 8.02 2.44
CA ALA A 149 8.28 8.70 3.70
C ALA A 149 8.41 10.22 3.56
N VAL A 150 9.38 10.69 2.76
CA VAL A 150 9.48 12.12 2.41
C VAL A 150 8.23 12.58 1.63
N ALA A 151 7.82 11.82 0.61
CA ALA A 151 6.67 12.17 -0.21
C ALA A 151 5.37 12.25 0.61
N THR A 152 5.11 11.27 1.47
CA THR A 152 3.95 11.29 2.37
C THR A 152 4.06 12.42 3.39
N SER A 153 5.24 12.64 3.99
CA SER A 153 5.45 13.74 4.94
C SER A 153 5.15 15.10 4.32
N ILE A 154 5.59 15.32 3.08
CA ILE A 154 5.27 16.55 2.34
C ILE A 154 3.76 16.68 2.13
N ARG A 155 3.07 15.61 1.72
CA ARG A 155 1.61 15.63 1.55
C ARG A 155 0.88 15.97 2.84
N ILE A 156 1.30 15.40 3.98
CA ILE A 156 0.77 15.73 5.30
C ILE A 156 0.97 17.22 5.60
N LEU A 157 2.17 17.76 5.33
CA LEU A 157 2.46 19.18 5.55
C LEU A 157 1.68 20.12 4.61
N GLU A 158 1.35 19.68 3.39
CA GLU A 158 0.44 20.39 2.48
C GLU A 158 -1.00 20.43 3.01
N GLU A 159 -1.52 19.30 3.49
CA GLU A 159 -2.86 19.23 4.10
C GLU A 159 -2.98 20.14 5.34
N LEU A 160 -1.91 20.21 6.14
CA LEU A 160 -1.80 21.10 7.30
C LEU A 160 -1.55 22.58 6.93
N GLN A 161 -1.51 22.92 5.64
CA GLN A 161 -1.25 24.29 5.14
C GLN A 161 0.08 24.88 5.64
N LEU A 162 1.08 24.04 5.92
CA LEU A 162 2.41 24.48 6.35
C LEU A 162 3.32 24.80 5.16
N LEU A 163 3.13 24.11 4.04
CA LEU A 163 3.85 24.30 2.80
C LEU A 163 2.97 23.97 1.60
N TRP A 164 3.41 24.33 0.41
CA TRP A 164 2.84 23.89 -0.86
C TRP A 164 3.94 23.71 -1.90
N ARG A 165 3.65 22.93 -2.95
CA ARG A 165 4.59 22.62 -4.02
C ARG A 165 4.15 23.20 -5.36
N GLU A 166 5.10 23.73 -6.12
CA GLU A 166 4.95 24.08 -7.51
C GLU A 166 5.85 23.21 -8.39
N THR A 167 5.36 22.74 -9.53
CA THR A 167 6.19 22.05 -10.53
C THR A 167 6.09 22.77 -11.86
N ARG A 168 7.22 23.27 -12.36
CA ARG A 168 7.36 23.92 -13.67
C ARG A 168 8.38 23.17 -14.51
N GLY A 169 7.90 22.45 -15.53
CA GLY A 169 8.75 21.55 -16.32
C GLY A 169 9.34 20.44 -15.45
N SER A 170 10.67 20.32 -15.43
CA SER A 170 11.39 19.37 -14.55
C SER A 170 11.71 19.94 -13.16
N LYS A 171 11.40 21.22 -12.91
CA LYS A 171 11.78 21.90 -11.67
C LYS A 171 10.63 21.86 -10.67
N ARG A 172 10.92 21.37 -9.46
CA ARG A 172 9.99 21.39 -8.32
C ARG A 172 10.47 22.39 -7.28
N THR A 173 9.58 23.27 -6.85
CA THR A 173 9.83 24.26 -5.79
C THR A 173 8.85 24.03 -4.64
N ILE A 174 9.36 24.09 -3.41
CA ILE A 174 8.58 23.97 -2.17
C ILE A 174 8.56 25.33 -1.50
N HIS A 175 7.37 25.83 -1.17
CA HIS A 175 7.13 27.13 -0.55
C HIS A 175 6.55 26.96 0.85
N PHE A 176 7.00 27.76 1.81
CA PHE A 176 6.44 27.75 3.16
C PHE A 176 5.35 28.82 3.30
N ASN A 177 4.27 28.45 3.98
CA ASN A 177 3.25 29.42 4.38
C ASN A 177 3.70 30.16 5.64
N GLN A 178 2.99 31.25 5.96
CA GLN A 178 3.16 31.91 7.26
C GLN A 178 2.82 30.93 8.39
N ALA A 179 3.54 31.04 9.50
CA ALA A 179 3.28 30.21 10.66
C ALA A 179 1.85 30.49 11.16
N PRO A 180 1.02 29.47 11.39
CA PRO A 180 -0.33 29.68 11.89
C PRO A 180 -0.32 30.26 13.31
N ASP A 181 -1.31 31.11 13.59
CA ASP A 181 -1.46 31.80 14.89
C ASP A 181 -1.95 30.88 16.02
N HIS A 182 -2.20 29.61 15.72
CA HIS A 182 -2.70 28.61 16.66
C HIS A 182 -1.89 27.32 16.57
N LYS A 183 -1.99 26.48 17.61
CA LYS A 183 -1.33 25.18 17.64
C LYS A 183 -2.00 24.23 16.64
N LEU A 184 -1.23 23.77 15.66
CA LEU A 184 -1.66 22.74 14.71
C LEU A 184 -1.68 21.35 15.36
N ALA A 185 -2.76 20.62 15.08
CA ALA A 185 -2.88 19.19 15.34
C ALA A 185 -2.55 18.44 14.04
N ILE A 186 -1.64 17.45 14.11
CA ILE A 186 -1.25 16.68 12.91
C ILE A 186 -2.42 15.81 12.43
N GLU A 187 -3.35 15.50 13.33
CA GLU A 187 -4.58 14.76 13.13
C GLU A 187 -5.58 15.50 12.22
N GLN A 188 -5.32 16.75 11.87
CA GLN A 188 -6.07 17.47 10.82
C GLN A 188 -5.69 17.02 9.40
N SER A 189 -4.57 16.31 9.24
CA SER A 189 -4.18 15.69 7.97
C SER A 189 -4.94 14.36 7.79
N VAL A 190 -5.70 14.28 6.71
CA VAL A 190 -6.39 13.05 6.29
C VAL A 190 -5.37 11.94 6.02
N THR A 191 -4.30 12.26 5.28
CA THR A 191 -3.22 11.31 4.96
C THR A 191 -2.58 10.72 6.23
N TYR A 192 -2.36 11.53 7.26
CA TYR A 192 -1.81 11.04 8.53
C TYR A 192 -2.78 10.12 9.26
N CYS A 193 -4.06 10.49 9.33
CA CYS A 193 -5.09 9.68 10.00
C CYS A 193 -5.35 8.36 9.28
N GLU A 194 -5.45 8.35 7.95
CA GLU A 194 -5.56 7.13 7.14
C GLU A 194 -4.36 6.21 7.37
N GLY A 195 -3.15 6.77 7.38
CA GLY A 195 -1.94 6.00 7.65
C GLY A 195 -1.88 5.37 9.05
N LEU A 196 -2.43 6.04 10.08
CA LEU A 196 -2.58 5.46 11.41
C LEU A 196 -3.59 4.31 11.42
N GLN A 197 -4.73 4.51 10.77
CA GLN A 197 -5.78 3.51 10.66
C GLN A 197 -5.29 2.26 9.91
N GLU A 198 -4.52 2.42 8.83
CA GLU A 198 -3.91 1.31 8.09
C GLU A 198 -2.97 0.48 8.97
N LYS A 199 -2.14 1.13 9.81
CA LYS A 199 -1.25 0.44 10.75
C LYS A 199 -2.02 -0.34 11.81
N GLU A 200 -3.05 0.26 12.40
CA GLU A 200 -3.89 -0.39 13.40
C GLU A 200 -4.66 -1.58 12.81
N THR A 201 -5.20 -1.40 11.60
CA THR A 201 -5.88 -2.45 10.84
C THR A 201 -4.92 -3.62 10.55
N PHE A 202 -3.71 -3.31 10.08
CA PHE A 202 -2.70 -4.34 9.81
C PHE A 202 -2.28 -5.07 11.08
N GLN A 203 -2.04 -4.36 12.18
CA GLN A 203 -1.62 -4.98 13.43
C GLN A 203 -2.69 -5.94 13.96
N SER A 204 -3.95 -5.49 14.00
CA SER A 204 -5.08 -6.32 14.45
C SER A 204 -5.21 -7.57 13.58
N PHE A 205 -5.18 -7.39 12.25
CA PHE A 205 -5.24 -8.52 11.31
C PHE A 205 -4.06 -9.49 11.48
N ALA A 206 -2.83 -8.98 11.63
CA ALA A 206 -1.63 -9.79 11.77
C ALA A 206 -1.65 -10.62 13.06
N GLU A 207 -2.17 -10.06 14.16
CA GLU A 207 -2.33 -10.80 15.42
C GLU A 207 -3.37 -11.92 15.31
N GLU A 208 -4.51 -11.64 14.66
CA GLU A 208 -5.60 -12.60 14.48
C GLU A 208 -5.19 -13.74 13.54
N VAL A 209 -4.66 -13.42 12.35
CA VAL A 209 -4.34 -14.40 11.31
C VAL A 209 -3.22 -15.36 11.74
N MET A 210 -2.28 -14.91 12.58
CA MET A 210 -1.20 -15.76 13.11
C MET A 210 -1.67 -16.72 14.20
N ARG A 211 -2.82 -16.44 14.84
CA ARG A 211 -3.42 -17.28 15.89
C ARG A 211 -4.55 -18.17 15.35
N ALA A 212 -5.09 -17.84 14.18
CA ALA A 212 -6.21 -18.53 13.56
C ALA A 212 -5.89 -19.99 13.24
N MET A 213 -6.84 -20.88 13.52
CA MET A 213 -6.78 -22.26 13.09
C MET A 213 -7.23 -22.37 11.61
N PRO A 214 -6.89 -23.46 10.90
CA PRO A 214 -7.31 -23.63 9.51
C PRO A 214 -8.82 -23.51 9.28
N ALA A 215 -9.64 -23.91 10.26
CA ALA A 215 -11.10 -23.77 10.20
C ALA A 215 -11.56 -22.30 10.26
N ASP A 216 -10.90 -21.47 11.08
CA ASP A 216 -11.21 -20.04 11.20
C ASP A 216 -10.87 -19.32 9.89
N LEU A 217 -9.68 -19.58 9.35
CA LEU A 217 -9.24 -19.02 8.08
C LEU A 217 -10.17 -19.41 6.93
N LEU A 218 -10.63 -20.66 6.89
CA LEU A 218 -11.60 -21.11 5.90
C LEU A 218 -12.94 -20.38 6.03
N SER A 219 -13.41 -20.11 7.26
CA SER A 219 -14.62 -19.33 7.49
C SER A 219 -14.50 -17.89 6.99
N TRP A 220 -13.34 -17.26 7.13
CA TRP A 220 -13.10 -15.90 6.65
C TRP A 220 -13.15 -15.79 5.13
N ILE A 221 -12.81 -16.87 4.41
CA ILE A 221 -12.80 -16.92 2.94
C ILE A 221 -14.21 -17.20 2.41
N ASN A 222 -14.95 -18.09 3.07
CA ASN A 222 -16.28 -18.52 2.61
C ASN A 222 -17.40 -17.52 2.95
N GLN A 223 -17.08 -16.42 3.62
CA GLN A 223 -18.04 -15.34 3.84
C GLN A 223 -17.77 -14.15 2.92
N PRO A 224 -18.82 -13.54 2.33
CA PRO A 224 -18.66 -12.35 1.53
C PRO A 224 -18.08 -11.21 2.37
N VAL A 225 -17.23 -10.37 1.76
CA VAL A 225 -16.78 -9.13 2.42
C VAL A 225 -17.97 -8.18 2.52
N ILE A 226 -18.56 -8.10 3.71
CA ILE A 226 -19.61 -7.13 4.01
C ILE A 226 -18.92 -5.87 4.54
N PRO A 227 -19.07 -4.70 3.88
CA PRO A 227 -18.54 -3.44 4.39
C PRO A 227 -19.02 -3.17 5.82
N GLU A 228 -18.17 -2.59 6.68
CA GLU A 228 -18.46 -2.38 8.12
C GLU A 228 -19.84 -1.75 8.37
N GLN A 229 -20.24 -0.79 7.53
CA GLN A 229 -21.53 -0.09 7.58
C GLN A 229 -22.77 -1.00 7.44
N TYR A 230 -22.60 -2.24 6.97
CA TYR A 230 -23.66 -3.23 6.83
C TYR A 230 -23.57 -4.38 7.84
N LYS A 231 -22.47 -4.49 8.60
CA LYS A 231 -22.33 -5.50 9.68
C LYS A 231 -23.26 -5.21 10.86
N GLU A 232 -23.50 -3.93 11.17
CA GLU A 232 -24.42 -3.51 12.25
C GLU A 232 -25.91 -3.70 11.89
N SER A 233 -26.23 -3.89 10.61
CA SER A 233 -27.62 -3.98 10.14
C SER A 233 -28.21 -5.40 10.16
N GLY A 234 -27.41 -6.42 10.54
CA GLY A 234 -27.90 -7.81 10.65
C GLY A 234 -28.45 -8.41 9.35
N VAL A 235 -28.05 -7.90 8.18
CA VAL A 235 -28.51 -8.43 6.90
C VAL A 235 -27.63 -9.62 6.54
N ASN A 236 -28.13 -10.82 6.83
CA ASN A 236 -27.58 -12.06 6.28
C ASN A 236 -27.69 -11.99 4.75
N GLY A 237 -26.54 -12.03 4.07
CA GLY A 237 -26.47 -12.05 2.61
C GLY A 237 -27.20 -13.26 2.01
N LEU A 238 -27.87 -13.02 0.88
CA LEU A 238 -28.52 -14.01 0.01
C LEU A 238 -27.50 -14.90 -0.70
#